data_AF-A0A286GLH0-F1
#
_entry.id   AF-A0A286GLH0-F1
#
_cell.length_a   1.000
_cell.length_b   1.000
_cell.length_c   1.000
_cell.angle_alpha   90.00
_cell.angle_beta   90.00
_cell.angle_gamma   90.00
#
_symmetry.space_group_name_H-M   'P 1'
#
loop_
_entity.id
_entity.type
_entity.pdbx_description
1 polymer ?
#
loop_
_entity_poly.entity_id
_entity_poly.type
_entity_poly.pdbx_seq_one_letter_code
_entity_poly.pdbx_strand_id
1 'polypeptide(L)'
;MASTTDQQIANLSAAMLAMAGELRGIVKQSVQEAVREEIARLVESGALIPAGAVAAAAPAPAPEPPPPAPPEPQPDAEPVVDDDHARLLMADNFDLIRLSLAELVERLDLTRDYVAGLAPAAGEQDQITTTTTELNAVINATETATNQILETAEAIQLALDENADRLGVELYQALGSHVIDLMTACGFQDITGQRIAASMHTLLHLDAELRRLVELWEIEEGRARSEIIRNRPGDTREDKHLLHGPQHEGMGMSQDDIDNMMKF
;
A
#
# COMPACT_ATOMS: atom_id res chain seq x y z
N MET A 1 -7.95 -11.86 -49.69
CA MET A 1 -6.82 -12.41 -48.92
C MET A 1 -6.68 -11.55 -47.68
N ALA A 2 -7.49 -11.81 -46.64
CA ALA A 2 -7.39 -11.13 -45.36
C ALA A 2 -6.05 -11.51 -44.71
N SER A 3 -5.36 -10.51 -44.16
CA SER A 3 -3.92 -10.52 -43.95
C SER A 3 -3.50 -11.54 -42.89
N THR A 4 -2.38 -12.21 -43.15
CA THR A 4 -1.65 -13.06 -42.18
C THR A 4 -1.33 -12.32 -40.87
N THR A 5 -1.38 -11.00 -40.87
CA THR A 5 -1.10 -10.11 -39.74
C THR A 5 -2.26 -10.10 -38.73
N ASP A 6 -3.51 -10.08 -39.19
CA ASP A 6 -4.69 -10.09 -38.31
C ASP A 6 -4.80 -11.40 -37.53
N GLN A 7 -4.46 -12.52 -38.18
CA GLN A 7 -4.40 -13.84 -37.54
C GLN A 7 -3.27 -13.93 -36.51
N GLN A 8 -2.13 -13.29 -36.77
CA GLN A 8 -1.00 -13.23 -35.83
C GLN A 8 -1.35 -12.40 -34.58
N ILE A 9 -2.04 -11.26 -34.75
CA ILE A 9 -2.50 -10.42 -33.63
C ILE A 9 -3.51 -11.18 -32.75
N ALA A 10 -4.49 -11.86 -33.36
CA ALA A 10 -5.48 -12.65 -32.63
C ALA A 10 -4.82 -13.78 -31.80
N ASN A 11 -3.84 -14.47 -32.37
CA ASN A 11 -3.11 -15.54 -31.67
C ASN A 11 -2.26 -14.99 -30.50
N LEU A 12 -1.63 -13.82 -30.67
CA LEU A 12 -0.83 -13.19 -29.63
C LEU A 12 -1.69 -12.67 -28.47
N SER A 13 -2.85 -12.07 -28.76
CA SER A 13 -3.81 -11.66 -27.74
C SER A 13 -4.35 -12.84 -26.95
N ALA A 14 -4.66 -13.96 -27.61
CA ALA A 14 -5.12 -15.17 -26.92
C ALA A 14 -4.03 -15.76 -26.00
N ALA A 15 -2.77 -15.77 -26.44
CA ALA A 15 -1.64 -16.25 -25.64
C ALA A 15 -1.36 -15.35 -24.41
N MET A 16 -1.44 -14.02 -24.56
CA MET A 16 -1.27 -13.09 -23.44
C MET A 16 -2.40 -13.23 -22.41
N LEU A 17 -3.65 -13.44 -22.87
CA LEU A 17 -4.78 -13.64 -21.97
C LEU A 17 -4.67 -14.96 -21.18
N ALA A 18 -4.18 -16.02 -21.83
CA ALA A 18 -3.90 -17.30 -21.17
C ALA A 18 -2.78 -17.19 -20.13
N MET A 19 -1.68 -16.51 -20.47
CA MET A 19 -0.58 -16.25 -19.53
C MET A 19 -1.04 -15.41 -18.33
N ALA A 20 -1.90 -14.41 -18.54
CA ALA A 20 -2.45 -13.60 -17.45
C ALA A 20 -3.36 -14.41 -16.51
N GLY A 21 -4.08 -15.40 -17.04
CA GLY A 21 -4.86 -16.36 -16.26
C GLY A 21 -3.99 -17.29 -15.42
N GLU A 22 -2.93 -17.85 -16.01
CA GLU A 22 -1.98 -18.74 -15.31
C GLU A 22 -1.21 -18.00 -14.22
N LEU A 23 -0.74 -16.77 -14.50
CA LEU A 23 -0.02 -15.95 -13.51
C LEU A 23 -0.90 -15.61 -12.30
N ARG A 24 -2.19 -15.31 -12.54
CA ARG A 24 -3.16 -15.09 -11.46
C ARG A 24 -3.36 -16.33 -10.60
N GLY A 25 -3.38 -17.52 -11.21
CA GLY A 25 -3.44 -18.81 -10.51
C GLY A 25 -2.23 -19.05 -9.62
N ILE A 26 -1.03 -18.85 -10.17
CA ILE A 26 0.25 -19.04 -9.48
C ILE A 26 0.38 -18.08 -8.30
N VAL A 27 0.07 -16.79 -8.48
CA VAL A 27 0.13 -15.78 -7.40
C VAL A 27 -0.87 -16.12 -6.30
N LYS A 28 -2.11 -16.52 -6.65
CA LYS A 28 -3.11 -16.93 -5.66
C LYS A 28 -2.64 -18.12 -4.84
N GLN A 29 -2.04 -19.12 -5.49
CA GLN A 29 -1.55 -20.32 -4.81
C GLN A 29 -0.34 -20.01 -3.91
N SER A 30 0.62 -19.22 -4.39
CA SER A 30 1.79 -18.79 -3.61
C SER A 30 1.41 -17.99 -2.36
N VAL A 31 0.45 -17.06 -2.48
CA VAL A 31 -0.05 -16.30 -1.33
C VAL A 31 -0.79 -17.21 -0.35
N GLN A 32 -1.58 -18.16 -0.83
CA GLN A 32 -2.29 -19.12 0.04
C GLN A 32 -1.32 -20.03 0.82
N GLU A 33 -0.24 -20.47 0.20
CA GLU A 33 0.79 -21.27 0.88
C GLU A 33 1.56 -20.46 1.92
N ALA A 34 1.98 -19.23 1.59
CA ALA A 34 2.67 -18.34 2.54
C ALA A 34 1.81 -17.99 3.76
N VAL A 35 0.51 -17.72 3.55
CA VAL A 35 -0.44 -17.47 4.64
C VAL A 35 -0.62 -18.70 5.53
N ARG A 36 -0.66 -19.90 4.93
CA ARG A 36 -0.82 -21.15 5.68
C ARG A 36 0.40 -21.45 6.56
N GLU A 37 1.59 -21.21 6.05
CA GLU A 37 2.85 -21.41 6.77
C GLU A 37 2.99 -20.44 7.95
N GLU A 38 2.64 -19.17 7.75
CA GLU A 38 2.67 -18.17 8.82
C GLU A 38 1.60 -18.45 9.90
N ILE A 39 0.41 -18.92 9.51
CA ILE A 39 -0.60 -19.36 10.47
C ILE A 39 -0.10 -20.55 11.30
N ALA A 40 0.53 -21.54 10.67
CA ALA A 40 1.09 -22.69 11.39
C ALA A 40 2.17 -22.26 12.38
N ARG A 41 3.06 -21.35 11.97
CA ARG A 41 4.11 -20.77 12.83
C ARG A 41 3.54 -20.03 14.03
N LEU A 42 2.49 -19.24 13.84
CA LEU A 42 1.84 -18.49 14.91
C LEU A 42 1.03 -19.37 15.88
N VAL A 43 0.53 -20.53 15.41
CA VAL A 43 -0.08 -21.55 16.26
C VAL A 43 0.98 -22.26 17.11
N GLU A 44 2.13 -22.61 16.54
CA GLU A 44 3.25 -23.21 17.28
C GLU A 44 3.86 -22.25 18.31
N SER A 45 3.90 -20.95 18.02
CA SER A 45 4.36 -19.93 18.97
C SER A 45 3.33 -19.55 20.03
N GLY A 46 2.14 -20.17 20.02
CA GLY A 46 1.06 -19.91 20.98
C GLY A 46 0.36 -18.55 20.80
N ALA A 47 0.60 -17.83 19.70
CA ALA A 47 0.02 -16.51 19.43
C ALA A 47 -1.40 -16.59 18.82
N LEU A 48 -1.77 -17.74 18.25
CA LEU A 48 -3.09 -18.01 17.67
C LEU A 48 -3.69 -19.32 18.25
N ILE A 49 -4.85 -19.21 18.89
CA ILE A 49 -5.65 -20.36 19.34
C ILE A 49 -6.63 -20.72 18.21
N PRO A 50 -6.64 -21.97 17.70
CA PRO A 50 -7.53 -22.35 16.60
C PRO A 50 -9.00 -22.28 17.03
N ALA A 51 -9.84 -21.71 16.14
CA ALA A 51 -11.27 -21.58 16.33
C ALA A 51 -11.94 -22.98 16.41
N GLY A 52 -12.20 -23.43 17.63
CA GLY A 52 -12.83 -24.72 17.91
C GLY A 52 -12.42 -25.38 19.23
N ALA A 53 -11.32 -24.95 19.84
CA ALA A 53 -10.87 -25.47 21.14
C ALA A 53 -11.31 -24.56 22.30
N VAL A 54 -12.62 -24.48 22.55
CA VAL A 54 -13.11 -24.04 23.88
C VAL A 54 -13.45 -25.30 24.67
N ALA A 55 -12.44 -25.89 25.30
CA ALA A 55 -12.64 -26.89 26.33
C ALA A 55 -12.85 -26.17 27.68
N ALA A 56 -13.94 -26.51 28.34
CA ALA A 56 -14.35 -25.97 29.64
C ALA A 56 -13.20 -26.04 30.66
N ALA A 57 -12.94 -24.90 31.32
CA ALA A 57 -12.06 -24.83 32.47
C ALA A 57 -12.62 -25.67 33.62
N ALA A 58 -11.96 -26.80 33.91
CA ALA A 58 -12.14 -27.52 35.16
C ALA A 58 -11.48 -26.73 36.32
N PRO A 59 -11.99 -26.81 37.55
CA PRO A 59 -11.40 -26.10 38.67
C PRO A 59 -10.02 -26.69 38.99
N ALA A 60 -9.05 -25.81 39.23
CA ALA A 60 -7.68 -26.18 39.56
C ALA A 60 -7.63 -27.09 40.81
N PRO A 61 -6.79 -28.15 40.82
CA PRO A 61 -6.51 -28.87 42.06
C PRO A 61 -5.64 -28.00 42.99
N ALA A 62 -5.83 -28.17 44.29
CA ALA A 62 -5.04 -27.49 45.32
C ALA A 62 -3.53 -27.78 45.15
N PRO A 63 -2.64 -26.84 45.51
CA PRO A 63 -1.21 -27.04 45.38
C PRO A 63 -0.73 -28.15 46.33
N GLU A 64 0.01 -29.13 45.81
CA GLU A 64 0.74 -30.09 46.63
C GLU A 64 1.83 -29.37 47.44
N PRO A 65 2.13 -29.82 48.67
CA PRO A 65 3.20 -29.25 49.48
C PRO A 65 4.56 -29.52 48.81
N PRO A 66 5.51 -28.58 48.93
CA PRO A 66 6.83 -28.73 48.32
C PRO A 66 7.58 -29.94 48.93
N PRO A 67 8.40 -30.66 48.15
CA PRO A 67 9.24 -31.74 48.68
C PRO A 67 10.23 -31.19 49.71
N PRO A 68 10.67 -32.01 50.69
CA PRO A 68 11.61 -31.58 51.70
C PRO A 68 12.93 -31.16 51.05
N ALA A 69 13.49 -30.06 51.56
CA ALA A 69 14.75 -29.51 51.10
C ALA A 69 15.88 -30.55 51.20
N PRO A 70 16.83 -30.58 50.23
CA PRO A 70 18.04 -31.37 50.38
C PRO A 70 18.81 -30.94 51.64
N PRO A 71 19.58 -31.84 52.26
CA PRO A 71 20.29 -31.55 53.51
C PRO A 71 21.24 -30.35 53.33
N GLU A 72 21.27 -29.48 54.33
CA GLU A 72 22.14 -28.31 54.37
C GLU A 72 23.62 -28.71 54.14
N PRO A 73 24.38 -27.96 53.32
CA PRO A 73 25.81 -28.18 53.19
C PRO A 73 26.49 -27.94 54.54
N GLN A 74 27.32 -28.88 54.98
CA GLN A 74 28.24 -28.68 56.09
C GLN A 74 29.25 -27.57 55.72
N PRO A 75 29.76 -26.79 56.69
CA PRO A 75 30.62 -25.64 56.42
C PRO A 75 32.05 -26.12 56.16
N ASP A 76 32.29 -26.71 55.00
CA ASP A 76 33.63 -27.02 54.54
C ASP A 76 34.02 -26.04 53.42
N ALA A 77 34.84 -25.08 53.84
CA ALA A 77 35.50 -24.02 53.08
C ALA A 77 34.55 -23.10 52.30
N GLU A 78 34.56 -21.80 52.67
CA GLU A 78 34.04 -20.74 51.80
C GLU A 78 34.54 -20.98 50.37
N PRO A 79 33.66 -21.11 49.35
CA PRO A 79 34.14 -20.92 48.00
C PRO A 79 34.66 -19.49 48.02
N VAL A 80 35.97 -19.34 47.87
CA VAL A 80 36.56 -18.08 47.43
C VAL A 80 35.97 -17.87 46.06
N VAL A 81 34.78 -17.26 46.01
CA VAL A 81 34.30 -16.59 44.82
C VAL A 81 35.38 -15.56 44.60
N ASP A 82 36.24 -15.85 43.65
CA ASP A 82 37.18 -14.87 43.16
C ASP A 82 36.32 -13.67 42.77
N ASP A 83 36.29 -12.66 43.64
CA ASP A 83 35.44 -11.47 43.52
C ASP A 83 35.70 -10.80 42.16
N ASP A 84 36.88 -11.05 41.60
CA ASP A 84 37.29 -10.71 40.25
C ASP A 84 36.50 -11.45 39.16
N HIS A 85 36.15 -12.74 39.29
CA HIS A 85 35.44 -13.49 38.25
C HIS A 85 33.96 -13.07 38.09
N ALA A 86 33.27 -12.82 39.20
CA ALA A 86 31.90 -12.29 39.17
C ALA A 86 31.88 -10.82 38.69
N ARG A 87 32.89 -10.02 39.08
CA ARG A 87 33.10 -8.66 38.55
C ARG A 87 33.42 -8.65 37.06
N LEU A 88 34.22 -9.59 36.57
CA LEU A 88 34.57 -9.72 35.15
C LEU A 88 33.35 -10.10 34.30
N LEU A 89 32.54 -11.07 34.72
CA LEU A 89 31.29 -11.43 34.02
C LEU A 89 30.26 -10.29 33.99
N MET A 90 30.17 -9.52 35.08
CA MET A 90 29.27 -8.37 35.18
C MET A 90 29.79 -7.16 34.39
N ALA A 91 31.12 -6.98 34.31
CA ALA A 91 31.79 -5.99 33.47
C ALA A 91 31.66 -6.33 31.98
N ASP A 92 31.89 -7.59 31.58
CA ASP A 92 31.72 -8.06 30.21
C ASP A 92 30.26 -7.92 29.73
N ASN A 93 29.29 -8.22 30.60
CA ASN A 93 27.87 -7.99 30.30
C ASN A 93 27.55 -6.49 30.19
N PHE A 94 28.18 -5.65 31.01
CA PHE A 94 27.97 -4.21 30.95
C PHE A 94 28.61 -3.59 29.70
N ASP A 95 29.77 -4.09 29.26
CA ASP A 95 30.42 -3.69 28.03
C ASP A 95 29.63 -4.15 26.79
N LEU A 96 29.02 -5.34 26.82
CA LEU A 96 28.09 -5.80 25.79
C LEU A 96 26.82 -4.92 25.72
N ILE A 97 26.27 -4.53 26.87
CA ILE A 97 25.13 -3.62 26.95
C ILE A 97 25.53 -2.22 26.44
N ARG A 98 26.73 -1.73 26.77
CA ARG A 98 27.24 -0.45 26.27
C ARG A 98 27.45 -0.46 24.76
N LEU A 99 28.02 -1.54 24.22
CA LEU A 99 28.24 -1.69 22.79
C LEU A 99 26.89 -1.76 22.04
N SER A 100 25.93 -2.52 22.55
CA SER A 100 24.60 -2.60 21.94
C SER A 100 23.82 -1.28 22.05
N LEU A 101 23.95 -0.53 23.15
CA LEU A 101 23.41 0.83 23.27
C LEU A 101 24.05 1.80 22.25
N ALA A 102 25.36 1.73 22.07
CA ALA A 102 26.05 2.55 21.08
C ALA A 102 25.58 2.24 19.65
N GLU A 103 25.41 0.96 19.31
CA GLU A 103 24.86 0.55 18.01
C GLU A 103 23.40 1.02 17.84
N LEU A 104 22.59 0.96 18.91
CA LEU A 104 21.20 1.43 18.88
C LEU A 104 21.13 2.93 18.64
N VAL A 105 21.98 3.71 19.31
CA VAL A 105 22.07 5.17 19.10
C VAL A 105 22.49 5.49 17.67
N GLU A 106 23.50 4.80 17.12
CA GLU A 106 23.91 4.99 15.72
C GLU A 106 22.77 4.70 14.74
N ARG A 107 22.00 3.61 14.96
CA ARG A 107 20.85 3.29 14.12
C ARG A 107 19.71 4.30 14.26
N LEU A 108 19.50 4.86 15.44
CA LEU A 108 18.50 5.91 15.66
C LEU A 108 18.89 7.19 14.93
N ASP A 109 20.15 7.58 14.96
CA ASP A 109 20.66 8.75 14.22
C ASP A 109 20.50 8.56 12.70
N LEU A 110 20.83 7.37 12.18
CA LEU A 110 20.57 7.04 10.77
C LEU A 110 19.07 7.14 10.42
N THR A 111 18.21 6.58 11.27
CA THR A 111 16.75 6.62 11.05
C THR A 111 16.22 8.04 11.08
N ARG A 112 16.73 8.87 11.98
CA ARG A 112 16.42 10.30 12.06
C ARG A 112 16.83 11.03 10.78
N ASP A 113 18.02 10.76 10.25
CA ASP A 113 18.48 11.33 8.98
C ASP A 113 17.60 10.89 7.79
N TYR A 114 17.14 9.64 7.77
CA TYR A 114 16.20 9.15 6.77
C TYR A 114 14.86 9.88 6.82
N VAL A 115 14.28 10.03 8.01
CA VAL A 115 12.99 10.74 8.19
C VAL A 115 13.14 12.23 7.89
N ALA A 116 14.28 12.85 8.24
CA ALA A 116 14.59 14.21 7.82
C ALA A 116 14.55 14.37 6.30
N GLY A 117 15.08 13.38 5.56
CA GLY A 117 15.07 13.38 4.08
C GLY A 117 13.72 13.16 3.42
N LEU A 118 12.72 12.70 4.17
CA LEU A 118 11.34 12.56 3.70
C LEU A 118 10.51 13.83 3.92
N ALA A 119 10.92 14.70 4.86
CA ALA A 119 10.26 15.96 5.10
C ALA A 119 10.56 16.96 3.97
N PRO A 120 9.57 17.74 3.50
CA PRO A 120 9.82 18.79 2.51
C PRO A 120 10.79 19.85 3.08
N ALA A 121 11.67 20.39 2.24
CA ALA A 121 12.58 21.45 2.66
C ALA A 121 11.81 22.76 2.93
N ALA A 122 12.34 23.61 3.80
CA ALA A 122 11.74 24.91 4.13
C ALA A 122 11.45 25.73 2.87
N GLY A 123 10.18 26.10 2.67
CA GLY A 123 9.72 26.90 1.51
C GLY A 123 9.46 26.09 0.24
N GLU A 124 9.58 24.77 0.25
CA GLU A 124 9.18 23.89 -0.83
C GLU A 124 7.70 23.51 -0.69
N GLN A 125 6.99 23.37 -1.82
CA GLN A 125 5.60 22.91 -1.79
C GLN A 125 5.56 21.46 -1.32
N ASP A 126 4.60 21.16 -0.43
CA ASP A 126 4.35 19.80 -0.01
C ASP A 126 3.79 18.98 -1.18
N GLN A 127 4.69 18.25 -1.85
CA GLN A 127 4.36 17.37 -2.97
C GLN A 127 3.29 16.34 -2.62
N ILE A 128 3.22 15.87 -1.37
CA ILE A 128 2.21 14.89 -0.98
C ILE A 128 0.83 15.55 -1.04
N THR A 129 0.68 16.75 -0.48
CA THR A 129 -0.56 17.53 -0.58
C THR A 129 -0.91 17.87 -2.02
N THR A 130 0.07 18.29 -2.85
CA THR A 130 -0.17 18.60 -4.27
C THR A 130 -0.61 17.36 -5.05
N THR A 131 0.11 16.25 -4.93
CA THR A 131 -0.22 14.97 -5.60
C THR A 131 -1.56 14.42 -5.15
N THR A 132 -1.90 14.57 -3.86
CA THR A 132 -3.21 14.19 -3.32
C THR A 132 -4.33 15.00 -3.98
N THR A 133 -4.11 16.30 -4.16
CA THR A 133 -5.09 17.19 -4.80
C THR A 133 -5.29 16.82 -6.27
N GLU A 134 -4.21 16.58 -7.00
CA GLU A 134 -4.24 16.12 -8.39
C GLU A 134 -4.92 14.76 -8.54
N LEU A 135 -4.63 13.81 -7.65
CA LEU A 135 -5.26 12.50 -7.66
C LEU A 135 -6.77 12.57 -7.37
N ASN A 136 -7.21 13.42 -6.44
CA ASN A 136 -8.63 13.70 -6.21
C ASN A 136 -9.30 14.29 -7.45
N ALA A 137 -8.64 15.22 -8.15
CA ALA A 137 -9.16 15.78 -9.39
C ALA A 137 -9.36 14.69 -10.46
N VAL A 138 -8.43 13.74 -10.58
CA VAL A 138 -8.58 12.59 -11.49
C VAL A 138 -9.77 11.72 -11.10
N ILE A 139 -9.93 11.38 -9.82
CA ILE A 139 -11.07 10.58 -9.34
C ILE A 139 -12.38 11.28 -9.69
N ASN A 140 -12.53 12.56 -9.34
CA ASN A 140 -13.72 13.36 -9.61
C ASN A 140 -14.03 13.47 -11.12
N ALA A 141 -13.00 13.69 -11.94
CA ALA A 141 -13.16 13.72 -13.40
C ALA A 141 -13.64 12.38 -13.95
N THR A 142 -13.11 11.26 -13.43
CA THR A 142 -13.57 9.94 -13.84
C THR A 142 -15.00 9.65 -13.39
N GLU A 143 -15.39 10.01 -12.17
CA GLU A 143 -16.78 9.86 -11.68
C GLU A 143 -17.75 10.67 -12.54
N THR A 144 -17.38 11.92 -12.86
CA THR A 144 -18.18 12.80 -13.72
C THR A 144 -18.35 12.21 -15.12
N ALA A 145 -17.26 11.71 -15.73
CA ALA A 145 -17.31 11.08 -17.05
C ALA A 145 -18.21 9.83 -17.03
N THR A 146 -18.15 9.01 -15.99
CA THR A 146 -19.00 7.82 -15.88
C THR A 146 -20.47 8.16 -15.67
N ASN A 147 -20.79 9.18 -14.88
CA ASN A 147 -22.17 9.68 -14.76
C ASN A 147 -22.71 10.15 -16.11
N GLN A 148 -21.92 10.90 -16.88
CA GLN A 148 -22.30 11.32 -18.24
C GLN A 148 -22.53 10.13 -19.19
N ILE A 149 -21.71 9.09 -19.10
CA ILE A 149 -21.88 7.86 -19.88
C ILE A 149 -23.19 7.16 -19.51
N LEU A 150 -23.50 7.06 -18.21
CA LEU A 150 -24.75 6.46 -17.71
C LEU A 150 -25.97 7.26 -18.18
N GLU A 151 -25.96 8.58 -18.01
CA GLU A 151 -27.05 9.46 -18.48
C GLU A 151 -27.26 9.33 -20.00
N THR A 152 -26.18 9.24 -20.78
CA THR A 152 -26.24 9.03 -22.23
C THR A 152 -26.85 7.66 -22.56
N ALA A 153 -26.49 6.61 -21.82
CA ALA A 153 -27.03 5.27 -22.00
C ALA A 153 -28.53 5.22 -21.71
N GLU A 154 -28.98 5.88 -20.63
CA GLU A 154 -30.39 6.02 -20.29
C GLU A 154 -31.18 6.78 -21.37
N ALA A 155 -30.60 7.87 -21.90
CA ALA A 155 -31.21 8.62 -23.01
C ALA A 155 -31.32 7.77 -24.29
N ILE A 156 -30.32 6.93 -24.58
CA ILE A 156 -30.40 5.97 -25.70
C ILE A 156 -31.52 4.95 -25.45
N GLN A 157 -31.65 4.40 -24.23
CA GLN A 157 -32.72 3.45 -23.91
C GLN A 157 -34.10 4.08 -24.11
N LEU A 158 -34.30 5.32 -23.62
CA LEU A 158 -35.55 6.05 -23.82
C LEU A 158 -35.88 6.23 -25.30
N ALA A 159 -34.89 6.62 -26.11
CA ALA A 159 -35.08 6.79 -27.55
C ALA A 159 -35.41 5.47 -28.26
N LEU A 160 -34.85 4.34 -27.81
CA LEU A 160 -35.21 3.01 -28.32
C LEU A 160 -36.66 2.68 -27.97
N ASP A 161 -37.09 2.94 -26.74
CA ASP A 161 -38.43 2.64 -26.26
C ASP A 161 -39.49 3.49 -27.00
N GLU A 162 -39.23 4.78 -27.18
CA GLU A 162 -40.10 5.70 -27.95
C GLU A 162 -40.24 5.32 -29.42
N ASN A 163 -39.24 4.62 -29.99
CA ASN A 163 -39.23 4.19 -31.38
C ASN A 163 -39.45 2.68 -31.55
N ALA A 164 -39.88 1.97 -30.49
CA ALA A 164 -40.02 0.52 -30.49
C ALA A 164 -40.93 0.01 -31.62
N ASP A 165 -42.03 0.72 -31.92
CA ASP A 165 -42.96 0.36 -33.00
C ASP A 165 -42.35 0.49 -34.41
N ARG A 166 -41.29 1.29 -34.55
CA ARG A 166 -40.59 1.55 -35.82
C ARG A 166 -39.33 0.69 -35.95
N LEU A 167 -38.84 0.16 -34.84
CA LEU A 167 -37.71 -0.74 -34.77
C LEU A 167 -38.21 -2.19 -34.91
N GLY A 168 -37.51 -3.01 -35.68
CA GLY A 168 -37.76 -4.45 -35.64
C GLY A 168 -37.42 -5.02 -34.27
N VAL A 169 -38.16 -6.01 -33.79
CA VAL A 169 -37.98 -6.64 -32.46
C VAL A 169 -36.52 -7.07 -32.22
N GLU A 170 -35.89 -7.68 -33.22
CA GLU A 170 -34.49 -8.15 -33.14
C GLU A 170 -33.51 -6.99 -32.93
N LEU A 171 -33.70 -5.87 -33.64
CA LEU A 171 -32.83 -4.69 -33.53
C LEU A 171 -33.00 -3.98 -32.19
N TYR A 172 -34.25 -3.84 -31.73
CA TYR A 172 -34.56 -3.28 -30.41
C TYR A 172 -33.92 -4.10 -29.29
N GLN A 173 -34.05 -5.43 -29.33
CA GLN A 173 -33.45 -6.31 -28.32
C GLN A 173 -31.92 -6.26 -28.34
N ALA A 174 -31.30 -6.23 -29.52
CA ALA A 174 -29.84 -6.15 -29.64
C ALA A 174 -29.30 -4.83 -29.06
N LEU A 175 -29.90 -3.68 -29.42
CA LEU A 175 -29.50 -2.37 -28.91
C LEU A 175 -29.76 -2.24 -27.40
N GLY A 176 -30.93 -2.69 -26.91
CA GLY A 176 -31.24 -2.68 -25.48
C GLY A 176 -30.27 -3.53 -24.66
N SER A 177 -29.87 -4.70 -25.17
CA SER A 177 -28.84 -5.53 -24.51
C SER A 177 -27.51 -4.79 -24.39
N HIS A 178 -27.07 -4.10 -25.45
CA HIS A 178 -25.81 -3.34 -25.41
C HIS A 178 -25.87 -2.16 -24.44
N VAL A 179 -27.02 -1.49 -24.31
CA VAL A 179 -27.21 -0.41 -23.34
C VAL A 179 -27.13 -0.95 -21.91
N ILE A 180 -27.75 -2.10 -21.63
CA ILE A 180 -27.66 -2.79 -20.33
C ILE A 180 -26.22 -3.20 -20.01
N ASP A 181 -25.50 -3.77 -20.99
CA ASP A 181 -24.09 -4.16 -20.82
C ASP A 181 -23.22 -2.95 -20.47
N LEU A 182 -23.45 -1.80 -21.13
CA LEU A 182 -22.72 -0.57 -20.88
C LEU A 182 -23.00 -0.01 -19.48
N MET A 183 -24.27 0.04 -19.05
CA MET A 183 -24.64 0.45 -17.70
C MET A 183 -24.01 -0.48 -16.64
N THR A 184 -24.02 -1.79 -16.89
CA THR A 184 -23.43 -2.79 -15.99
C THR A 184 -21.91 -2.65 -15.89
N ALA A 185 -21.24 -2.38 -17.01
CA ALA A 185 -19.79 -2.14 -17.04
C ALA A 185 -19.38 -0.90 -16.23
N CYS A 186 -20.18 0.16 -16.29
CA CYS A 186 -19.96 1.38 -15.51
C CYS A 186 -20.15 1.17 -14.00
N GLY A 187 -20.98 0.21 -13.58
CA GLY A 187 -21.21 -0.11 -12.16
C GLY A 187 -19.96 -0.55 -11.38
N PHE A 188 -18.92 -1.08 -12.05
CA PHE A 188 -17.66 -1.45 -11.39
C PHE A 188 -16.76 -0.26 -11.05
N GLN A 189 -17.05 0.91 -11.59
CA GLN A 189 -16.24 2.11 -11.37
C GLN A 189 -16.35 2.62 -9.92
N ASP A 190 -17.54 2.52 -9.30
CA ASP A 190 -17.79 2.97 -7.93
C ASP A 190 -16.86 2.29 -6.91
N ILE A 191 -16.68 0.97 -7.02
CA ILE A 191 -15.73 0.21 -6.17
C ILE A 191 -14.29 0.65 -6.43
N THR A 192 -13.95 1.03 -7.65
CA THR A 192 -12.60 1.49 -8.01
C THR A 192 -12.34 2.89 -7.43
N GLY A 193 -13.28 3.84 -7.58
CA GLY A 193 -13.18 5.17 -6.99
C GLY A 193 -13.05 5.13 -5.47
N GLN A 194 -13.89 4.36 -4.79
CA GLN A 194 -13.82 4.16 -3.34
C GLN A 194 -12.49 3.55 -2.88
N ARG A 195 -11.96 2.55 -3.60
CA ARG A 195 -10.67 1.93 -3.26
C ARG A 195 -9.49 2.89 -3.44
N ILE A 196 -9.52 3.73 -4.47
CA ILE A 196 -8.49 4.76 -4.67
C ILE A 196 -8.58 5.79 -3.54
N ALA A 197 -9.78 6.27 -3.20
CA ALA A 197 -9.99 7.19 -2.09
C ALA A 197 -9.50 6.61 -0.75
N ALA A 198 -9.80 5.34 -0.46
CA ALA A 198 -9.32 4.68 0.76
C ALA A 198 -7.78 4.54 0.80
N SER A 199 -7.16 4.23 -0.34
CA SER A 199 -5.70 4.17 -0.47
C SER A 199 -5.07 5.54 -0.23
N MET A 200 -5.69 6.60 -0.76
CA MET A 200 -5.26 7.99 -0.56
C MET A 200 -5.35 8.41 0.91
N HIS A 201 -6.46 8.09 1.59
CA HIS A 201 -6.58 8.33 3.03
C HIS A 201 -5.48 7.65 3.85
N THR A 202 -5.08 6.44 3.44
CA THR A 202 -3.98 5.72 4.08
C THR A 202 -2.65 6.46 3.88
N LEU A 203 -2.37 6.95 2.67
CA LEU A 203 -1.16 7.74 2.38
C LEU A 203 -1.12 9.06 3.18
N LEU A 204 -2.26 9.75 3.29
CA LEU A 204 -2.36 10.97 4.11
C LEU A 204 -2.15 10.70 5.60
N HIS A 205 -2.62 9.56 6.08
CA HIS A 205 -2.36 9.15 7.46
C HIS A 205 -0.87 8.90 7.71
N LEU A 206 -0.18 8.25 6.76
CA LEU A 206 1.26 8.04 6.83
C LEU A 206 2.04 9.37 6.80
N ASP A 207 1.62 10.33 5.98
CA ASP A 207 2.22 11.67 5.97
C ASP A 207 2.07 12.38 7.33
N ALA A 208 0.88 12.34 7.91
CA ALA A 208 0.65 12.93 9.23
C ALA A 208 1.53 12.31 10.32
N GLU A 209 1.76 10.99 10.27
CA GLU A 209 2.63 10.31 11.23
C GLU A 209 4.12 10.62 10.99
N LEU A 210 4.55 10.75 9.73
CA LEU A 210 5.90 11.21 9.39
C LEU A 210 6.14 12.63 9.91
N ARG A 211 5.18 13.54 9.75
CA ARG A 211 5.27 14.91 10.29
C ARG A 211 5.39 14.93 11.81
N ARG A 212 4.67 14.06 12.51
CA ARG A 212 4.81 13.90 13.97
C ARG A 212 6.18 13.40 14.38
N LEU A 213 6.77 12.47 13.62
CA LEU A 213 8.13 11.98 13.88
C LEU A 213 9.17 13.09 13.69
N VAL A 214 9.00 13.91 12.65
CA VAL A 214 9.85 15.09 12.40
C VAL A 214 9.76 16.09 13.55
N GLU A 215 8.55 16.39 14.02
CA GLU A 215 8.30 17.29 15.14
C GLU A 215 8.88 16.75 16.46
N LEU A 216 8.64 15.48 16.76
CA LEU A 216 9.12 14.81 17.98
C LEU A 216 10.66 14.80 18.07
N TRP A 217 11.34 14.68 16.94
CA TRP A 217 12.80 14.63 16.89
C TRP A 217 13.46 16.01 16.72
N GLU A 218 12.67 17.09 16.78
CA GLU A 218 13.14 18.47 16.62
C GLU A 218 14.07 18.63 15.40
N ILE A 219 13.72 17.95 14.30
CA ILE A 219 14.51 18.00 13.08
C ILE A 219 14.35 19.41 12.50
N GLU A 220 15.35 20.27 12.72
CA GLU A 220 15.41 21.58 12.05
C GLU A 220 15.33 21.40 10.53
N GLU A 221 14.47 22.21 9.91
CA GLU A 221 14.26 22.24 8.47
C GLU A 221 15.60 22.37 7.74
N GLY A 222 15.87 21.47 6.78
CA GLY A 222 17.09 21.50 5.97
C GLY A 222 18.32 20.77 6.52
N ARG A 223 18.21 20.05 7.65
CA ARG A 223 19.29 19.17 8.15
C ARG A 223 19.38 17.81 7.43
N ALA A 224 18.42 17.49 6.58
CA ALA A 224 18.45 16.26 5.79
C ALA A 224 19.67 16.19 4.87
N ARG A 225 20.37 15.05 4.88
CA ARG A 225 21.38 14.77 3.85
C ARG A 225 20.70 14.71 2.48
N SER A 226 20.99 15.74 1.69
CA SER A 226 20.32 16.13 0.44
C SER A 226 20.24 15.08 -0.68
N GLU A 227 20.85 13.90 -0.55
CA GLU A 227 20.91 12.89 -1.63
C GLU A 227 19.62 12.04 -1.76
N ILE A 228 18.76 12.05 -0.74
CA ILE A 228 17.53 11.24 -0.70
C ILE A 228 16.31 12.03 -1.24
N ILE A 229 16.43 13.35 -1.38
CA ILE A 229 15.33 14.27 -1.72
C ILE A 229 15.05 14.24 -3.24
N ARG A 230 13.88 13.74 -3.64
CA ARG A 230 13.35 13.95 -5.01
C ARG A 230 12.86 15.40 -5.13
N ASN A 231 13.25 16.10 -6.20
CA ASN A 231 12.81 17.46 -6.61
C ASN A 231 13.49 18.68 -5.98
N ARG A 232 14.64 18.52 -5.35
CA ARG A 232 15.48 19.64 -4.90
C ARG A 232 15.65 20.71 -6.01
N PRO A 233 15.78 22.02 -5.67
CA PRO A 233 16.35 23.00 -6.58
C PRO A 233 17.71 22.52 -7.14
N GLY A 234 17.73 22.16 -8.43
CA GLY A 234 18.88 21.49 -9.06
C GLY A 234 18.70 19.99 -9.29
N ASP A 235 17.50 19.44 -9.17
CA ASP A 235 17.19 18.07 -9.61
C ASP A 235 17.48 17.95 -11.11
N THR A 236 18.44 17.09 -11.43
CA THR A 236 19.00 16.84 -12.77
C THR A 236 18.57 15.48 -13.33
N ARG A 237 17.66 14.77 -12.65
CA ARG A 237 17.18 13.48 -13.13
C ARG A 237 16.40 13.65 -14.43
N GLU A 238 16.60 12.70 -15.34
CA GLU A 238 16.03 12.71 -16.69
C GLU A 238 14.48 12.67 -16.69
N ASP A 239 13.90 12.04 -15.67
CA ASP A 239 12.47 11.84 -15.48
C ASP A 239 11.75 13.02 -14.81
N LYS A 240 12.45 14.13 -14.48
CA LYS A 240 11.86 15.28 -13.80
C LYS A 240 10.63 15.86 -14.51
N HIS A 241 10.59 15.78 -15.83
CA HIS A 241 9.48 16.28 -16.64
C HIS A 241 8.17 15.48 -16.46
N LEU A 242 8.23 14.26 -15.92
CA LEU A 242 7.06 13.41 -15.64
C LEU A 242 6.34 13.79 -14.34
N LEU A 243 6.86 14.76 -13.61
CA LEU A 243 6.36 15.19 -12.30
C LEU A 243 5.36 16.35 -12.41
N HIS A 244 4.97 16.71 -13.63
CA HIS A 244 3.88 17.64 -13.86
C HIS A 244 2.58 16.83 -13.94
N GLY A 245 1.71 17.02 -12.94
CA GLY A 245 0.39 16.43 -12.94
C GLY A 245 -0.54 17.02 -14.00
N PRO A 246 -1.79 16.52 -14.08
CA PRO A 246 -2.82 17.10 -14.92
C PRO A 246 -2.97 18.60 -14.64
N GLN A 247 -3.07 19.41 -15.69
CA GLN A 247 -3.26 20.85 -15.53
C GLN A 247 -4.61 21.10 -14.84
N HIS A 248 -4.59 21.94 -13.79
CA HIS A 248 -5.80 22.32 -13.06
C HIS A 248 -6.82 23.01 -14.00
N GLU A 249 -8.11 22.98 -13.66
CA GLU A 249 -9.14 23.68 -14.44
C GLU A 249 -8.76 25.15 -14.71
N GLY A 250 -8.77 25.54 -15.98
CA GLY A 250 -8.38 26.89 -16.44
C GLY A 250 -6.88 27.13 -16.58
N MET A 251 -6.03 26.19 -16.16
CA MET A 251 -4.57 26.20 -16.38
C MET A 251 -4.15 25.28 -17.53
N GLY A 252 -5.14 24.64 -18.17
CA GLY A 252 -5.06 23.88 -19.42
C GLY A 252 -4.60 24.72 -20.61
N MET A 253 -3.93 24.12 -21.60
CA MET A 253 -3.92 24.72 -22.95
C MET A 253 -5.36 24.95 -23.40
N SER A 254 -5.68 26.18 -23.81
CA SER A 254 -7.02 26.47 -24.31
C SER A 254 -7.26 25.73 -25.63
N GLN A 255 -8.53 25.47 -25.96
CA GLN A 255 -8.87 24.87 -27.27
C GLN A 255 -8.31 25.71 -28.43
N ASP A 256 -8.24 27.04 -28.28
CA ASP A 256 -7.64 27.95 -29.25
C ASP A 256 -6.12 27.74 -29.40
N ASP A 257 -5.42 27.39 -28.31
CA ASP A 257 -4.00 27.05 -28.33
C ASP A 257 -3.74 25.70 -28.99
N ILE A 258 -4.62 24.72 -28.76
CA ILE A 258 -4.58 23.39 -29.39
C ILE A 258 -4.81 23.52 -30.89
N ASP A 259 -5.81 24.31 -31.30
CA ASP A 259 -6.16 24.56 -32.69
C ASP A 259 -5.05 25.31 -33.44
N ASN A 260 -4.29 26.19 -32.78
CA ASN A 260 -3.13 26.85 -33.37
C ASN A 260 -1.91 25.93 -33.50
N MET A 261 -1.77 24.92 -32.64
CA MET A 261 -0.67 23.95 -32.70
C MET A 261 -0.89 22.87 -33.77
N MET A 262 -2.16 22.57 -34.10
CA MET A 262 -2.57 21.59 -35.12
C MET A 262 -2.69 22.17 -36.53
N LYS A 263 -2.55 23.49 -36.70
CA LYS A 263 -2.50 24.14 -38.01
C LYS A 263 -1.11 23.97 -38.62
N PHE A 264 -0.98 22.95 -39.49
CA PHE A 264 0.05 22.89 -40.53
C PHE A 264 -0.44 23.60 -41.80
#